data_AF-A0A925R9I5-F1
#
_entry.id   AF-A0A925R9I5-F1
#
_cell.length_a   1.000
_cell.length_b   1.000
_cell.length_c   1.000
_cell.angle_alpha   90.00
_cell.angle_beta   90.00
_cell.angle_gamma   90.00
#
_symmetry.space_group_name_H-M   'P 1'
#
loop_
_entity.id
_entity.type
_entity.pdbx_description
1 polymer ?
#
loop_
_entity_poly.entity_id
_entity_poly.type
_entity_poly.pdbx_seq_one_letter_code
_entity_poly.pdbx_strand_id
1 'polypeptide(L)'
;MIEKIIEYSARNRVIILMMFGLIIAWGVWSVYKTPVDAIPDLSDNQVIVFTDYPGRSPQVVEDQVTYPLAVNLQGLPMVRAVRASSAFGFSMIYVIFEDKADIYWARTRVLERLNYAASLLPPGVVPTLGPDGTGVGHVFWYTIEGKGYDLEQLRTLQDWFVRYQLNTVQGVAEVASIGGLVREYQIDLDPNKLFAYKIKVGTVMEAVKASNKDVGGRLIEQSDAEYLIRGRGYIKSKADLENIVIGADMRGTPIYLKNLGTVQMGGAIRRGLLEMNGEGEAVGGIVVMRYGENAKEVIDRVKVKIKDLEKGLPPGVKIMVSYDRSDLIQRAIDTLKTNLLEESVVVSLVILVFLLHFQSALVIVLTLPISVLIAFITMKLMGVSSNIMSLGGIAIAIGVLVDAGVIMVENCYRHLSEMPPEERAEKRLEVVITSAKQVGRAIFFSLAIIVLSFVPVFMLEGQEGKLFHPLAFTKTFSMMGSALIAITLVPVLMYYFMRGKMPPESSNPVSTFFIKLYSPVIRWVLVWKKTTIALNIVALLIAVPLFMR
;
A
#
# COMPACT_ATOMS: atom_id res chain seq x y z
N MET A 1 3.12 -8.04 42.74
CA MET A 1 2.36 -7.04 41.95
C MET A 1 1.32 -7.72 41.06
N ILE A 2 1.72 -8.64 40.16
CA ILE A 2 0.82 -9.37 39.24
C ILE A 2 -0.33 -10.09 39.98
N GLU A 3 -0.03 -10.81 41.07
CA GLU A 3 -1.05 -11.50 41.87
C GLU A 3 -2.12 -10.56 42.45
N LYS A 4 -1.74 -9.32 42.81
CA LYS A 4 -2.69 -8.30 43.30
C LYS A 4 -3.60 -7.81 42.17
N ILE A 5 -3.07 -7.68 40.95
CA ILE A 5 -3.85 -7.31 39.76
C ILE A 5 -4.88 -8.40 39.46
N ILE A 6 -4.45 -9.66 39.45
CA ILE A 6 -5.34 -10.82 39.24
C ILE A 6 -6.47 -10.83 40.26
N GLU A 7 -6.14 -10.67 41.54
CA GLU A 7 -7.15 -10.63 42.60
C GLU A 7 -8.10 -9.43 42.45
N TYR A 8 -7.56 -8.25 42.18
CA TYR A 8 -8.37 -7.05 41.96
C TYR A 8 -9.33 -7.22 40.77
N SER A 9 -8.83 -7.74 39.65
CA SER A 9 -9.62 -7.99 38.44
C SER A 9 -10.71 -9.04 38.69
N ALA A 10 -10.40 -10.14 39.36
CA ALA A 10 -11.35 -11.20 39.66
C ALA A 10 -12.44 -10.76 40.66
N ARG A 11 -12.12 -9.86 41.60
CA ARG A 11 -13.11 -9.31 42.55
C ARG A 11 -13.95 -8.20 41.91
N ASN A 12 -13.36 -7.32 41.10
CA ASN A 12 -14.03 -6.19 40.44
C ASN A 12 -14.50 -6.50 39.01
N ARG A 13 -15.22 -7.61 38.87
CA ARG A 13 -15.63 -8.21 37.58
C ARG A 13 -16.34 -7.22 36.64
N VAL A 14 -17.27 -6.42 37.19
CA VAL A 14 -18.09 -5.48 36.41
C VAL A 14 -17.21 -4.39 35.80
N ILE A 15 -16.23 -3.87 36.56
CA ILE A 15 -15.29 -2.85 36.07
C ILE A 15 -14.44 -3.40 34.93
N ILE A 16 -13.92 -4.62 35.08
CA ILE A 16 -13.11 -5.26 34.03
C ILE A 16 -13.94 -5.52 32.77
N LEU A 17 -15.17 -6.03 32.91
CA LEU A 17 -16.06 -6.23 31.76
C LEU A 17 -16.42 -4.92 31.06
N MET A 18 -16.67 -3.83 31.79
CA MET A 18 -16.91 -2.51 31.20
C MET A 18 -15.67 -1.98 30.46
N MET A 19 -14.49 -2.10 31.07
CA MET A 19 -13.22 -1.69 30.46
C MET A 19 -12.96 -2.45 29.16
N PHE A 20 -13.12 -3.77 29.15
CA PHE A 20 -12.98 -4.56 27.93
C PHE A 20 -14.10 -4.33 26.93
N GLY A 21 -15.31 -3.97 27.37
CA GLY A 21 -16.37 -3.48 26.48
C GLY A 21 -15.97 -2.22 25.72
N LEU A 22 -15.32 -1.26 26.39
CA LEU A 22 -14.76 -0.07 25.74
C LEU A 22 -13.60 -0.41 24.81
N ILE A 23 -12.71 -1.32 25.20
CA ILE A 23 -11.61 -1.80 24.34
C ILE A 23 -12.17 -2.48 23.08
N ILE A 24 -13.22 -3.30 23.20
CA ILE A 24 -13.86 -3.92 22.03
C ILE A 24 -14.46 -2.85 21.12
N ALA A 25 -15.21 -1.89 21.67
CA ALA A 25 -15.80 -0.80 20.88
C ALA A 25 -14.72 0.03 20.16
N TRP A 26 -13.64 0.38 20.84
CA TRP A 26 -12.52 1.12 20.28
C TRP A 26 -11.73 0.30 19.25
N GLY A 27 -11.58 -0.99 19.48
CA GLY A 27 -10.94 -1.92 18.56
C GLY A 27 -11.72 -2.09 17.28
N VAL A 28 -13.04 -2.28 17.37
CA VAL A 28 -13.91 -2.39 16.20
C VAL A 28 -13.85 -1.11 15.38
N TRP A 29 -13.90 0.06 16.03
CA TRP A 29 -13.72 1.34 15.35
C TRP A 29 -12.33 1.45 14.68
N SER A 30 -11.27 1.00 15.35
CA SER A 30 -9.90 1.00 14.82
C SER A 30 -9.77 0.10 13.61
N VAL A 31 -10.39 -1.09 13.60
CA VAL A 31 -10.41 -2.00 12.43
C VAL A 31 -10.99 -1.29 11.21
N TYR A 32 -12.11 -0.59 11.36
CA TYR A 32 -12.76 0.13 10.24
C TYR A 32 -12.00 1.38 9.77
N LYS A 33 -11.18 2.00 10.64
CA LYS A 33 -10.46 3.24 10.34
C LYS A 33 -8.97 3.05 10.05
N THR A 34 -8.46 1.83 10.12
CA THR A 34 -7.06 1.54 9.79
C THR A 34 -6.90 1.44 8.27
N PRO A 35 -5.98 2.18 7.64
CA PRO A 35 -5.73 2.08 6.21
C PRO A 35 -5.33 0.65 5.82
N VAL A 36 -5.84 0.16 4.68
CA VAL A 36 -5.56 -1.19 4.21
C VAL A 36 -4.76 -1.15 2.92
N ASP A 37 -3.71 -1.96 2.84
CA ASP A 37 -2.93 -2.19 1.62
C ASP A 37 -2.51 -3.67 1.54
N ALA A 38 -1.97 -4.09 0.40
CA ALA A 38 -1.46 -5.46 0.24
C ALA A 38 -0.10 -5.60 0.93
N ILE A 39 0.79 -4.64 0.72
CA ILE A 39 2.17 -4.64 1.21
C ILE A 39 2.49 -3.29 1.87
N PRO A 40 3.43 -3.23 2.82
CA PRO A 40 3.93 -1.95 3.31
C PRO A 40 4.62 -1.18 2.16
N ASP A 41 4.62 0.16 2.24
CA ASP A 41 5.35 0.97 1.28
C ASP A 41 6.87 0.81 1.51
N LEU A 42 7.51 0.08 0.61
CA LEU A 42 8.95 -0.18 0.62
C LEU A 42 9.75 0.89 -0.15
N SER A 43 9.06 1.84 -0.80
CA SER A 43 9.73 2.82 -1.64
C SER A 43 10.61 3.76 -0.81
N ASP A 44 11.70 4.19 -1.42
CA ASP A 44 12.51 5.27 -0.88
C ASP A 44 11.66 6.55 -0.81
N ASN A 45 11.88 7.36 0.25
CA ASN A 45 11.30 8.69 0.31
C ASN A 45 12.00 9.56 -0.73
N GLN A 46 11.36 9.74 -1.89
CA GLN A 46 11.98 10.39 -3.03
C GLN A 46 11.09 11.42 -3.68
N VAL A 47 11.72 12.46 -4.21
CA VAL A 47 11.08 13.49 -5.02
C VAL A 47 11.62 13.39 -6.44
N ILE A 48 10.72 13.21 -7.40
CA ILE A 48 11.06 13.12 -8.82
C ILE A 48 11.05 14.53 -9.40
N VAL A 49 12.08 14.88 -10.16
CA VAL A 49 12.15 16.06 -11.00
C VAL A 49 12.28 15.60 -12.44
N PHE A 50 11.34 16.01 -13.28
CA PHE A 50 11.31 15.70 -14.70
C PHE A 50 11.59 16.96 -15.49
N THR A 51 12.30 16.86 -16.61
CA THR A 51 12.59 18.04 -17.45
C THR A 51 12.63 17.64 -18.91
N ASP A 52 11.69 18.17 -19.70
CA ASP A 52 11.69 17.97 -21.14
C ASP A 52 12.72 18.87 -21.82
N TYR A 53 13.52 18.29 -22.72
CA TYR A 53 14.40 19.04 -23.62
C TYR A 53 14.43 18.42 -25.03
N PRO A 54 13.33 18.53 -25.80
CA PRO A 54 13.10 17.75 -27.01
C PRO A 54 14.18 17.93 -28.09
N GLY A 55 14.49 16.85 -28.81
CA GLY A 55 15.41 16.88 -29.95
C GLY A 55 16.90 16.96 -29.58
N ARG A 56 17.25 16.72 -28.31
CA ARG A 56 18.62 16.75 -27.81
C ARG A 56 19.13 15.36 -27.47
N SER A 57 20.41 15.13 -27.74
CA SER A 57 21.08 13.85 -27.48
C SER A 57 21.33 13.63 -25.98
N PRO A 58 21.47 12.35 -25.57
CA PRO A 58 22.10 11.88 -24.35
C PRO A 58 22.87 12.90 -23.53
N GLN A 59 24.04 13.15 -24.11
CA GLN A 59 25.12 13.95 -23.58
C GLN A 59 24.75 15.42 -23.41
N VAL A 60 24.02 16.01 -24.37
CA VAL A 60 23.62 17.42 -24.29
C VAL A 60 22.62 17.63 -23.16
N VAL A 61 21.70 16.68 -22.97
CA VAL A 61 20.76 16.70 -21.83
C VAL A 61 21.52 16.56 -20.51
N GLU A 62 22.51 15.66 -20.45
CA GLU A 62 23.37 15.51 -19.27
C GLU A 62 24.08 16.83 -18.94
N ASP A 63 24.84 17.38 -19.87
CA ASP A 63 25.72 18.52 -19.65
C ASP A 63 24.94 19.82 -19.34
N GLN A 64 23.78 20.02 -19.98
CA GLN A 64 23.05 21.30 -19.92
C GLN A 64 21.84 21.30 -18.97
N VAL A 65 21.31 20.13 -18.61
CA VAL A 65 20.09 20.02 -17.81
C VAL A 65 20.33 19.17 -16.57
N THR A 66 20.67 17.89 -16.77
CA THR A 66 20.72 16.91 -15.68
C THR A 66 21.81 17.22 -14.68
N TYR A 67 23.04 17.48 -15.15
CA TYR A 67 24.18 17.72 -14.28
C TYR A 67 24.03 19.01 -13.45
N PRO A 68 23.68 20.18 -14.03
CA PRO A 68 23.42 21.39 -13.24
C PRO A 68 22.33 21.20 -12.19
N LEU A 69 21.23 20.49 -12.52
CA LEU A 69 20.14 20.24 -11.58
C LEU A 69 20.57 19.27 -10.47
N ALA A 70 21.21 18.15 -10.82
CA ALA A 70 21.60 17.13 -9.87
C ALA A 70 22.57 17.68 -8.81
N VAL A 71 23.59 18.44 -9.22
CA VAL A 71 24.56 19.08 -8.31
C VAL A 71 23.87 20.07 -7.37
N ASN A 72 22.93 20.87 -7.88
CA ASN A 72 22.19 21.83 -7.05
C ASN A 72 21.24 21.16 -6.05
N LEU A 73 20.66 20.01 -6.41
CA LEU A 73 19.74 19.23 -5.57
C LEU A 73 20.48 18.38 -4.53
N GLN A 74 21.71 17.96 -4.80
CA GLN A 74 22.52 17.16 -3.88
C GLN A 74 22.84 17.89 -2.57
N GLY A 75 22.97 19.22 -2.61
CA GLY A 75 23.23 20.05 -1.42
C GLY A 75 22.01 20.32 -0.53
N LEU A 76 20.87 19.67 -0.76
CA LEU A 76 19.69 19.83 0.07
C LEU A 76 19.83 19.05 1.40
N PRO A 77 19.30 19.57 2.51
CA PRO A 77 19.32 18.87 3.79
C PRO A 77 18.57 17.53 3.74
N MET A 78 19.08 16.53 4.44
CA MET A 78 18.54 15.15 4.52
C MET A 78 18.50 14.40 3.18
N VAL A 79 19.21 14.86 2.15
CA VAL A 79 19.41 14.08 0.91
C VAL A 79 20.44 12.99 1.15
N ARG A 80 20.02 11.73 0.98
CA ARG A 80 20.88 10.56 1.03
C ARG A 80 21.62 10.36 -0.29
N ALA A 81 20.89 10.49 -1.40
CA ALA A 81 21.45 10.31 -2.74
C ALA A 81 20.62 11.06 -3.79
N VAL A 82 21.26 11.47 -4.88
CA VAL A 82 20.58 11.94 -6.09
C VAL A 82 20.92 10.96 -7.21
N ARG A 83 19.90 10.35 -7.80
CA ARG A 83 20.05 9.50 -8.99
C ARG A 83 19.48 10.25 -10.17
N ALA A 84 20.14 10.21 -11.31
CA ALA A 84 19.67 10.90 -12.50
C ALA A 84 19.84 10.03 -13.74
N SER A 85 18.97 10.24 -14.72
CA SER A 85 18.99 9.59 -16.01
C SER A 85 18.74 10.61 -17.10
N SER A 86 19.63 10.64 -18.09
CA SER A 86 19.56 11.49 -19.26
C SER A 86 19.21 10.64 -20.48
N ALA A 87 18.07 10.93 -21.10
CA ALA A 87 17.58 10.23 -22.28
C ALA A 87 17.37 11.21 -23.43
N PHE A 88 17.12 10.67 -24.63
CA PHE A 88 16.88 11.52 -25.80
C PHE A 88 15.63 12.37 -25.59
N GLY A 89 15.83 13.68 -25.47
CA GLY A 89 14.76 14.65 -25.32
C GLY A 89 14.25 14.89 -23.90
N PHE A 90 14.80 14.27 -22.85
CA PHE A 90 14.37 14.53 -21.47
C PHE A 90 15.38 14.09 -20.40
N SER A 91 15.29 14.71 -19.22
CA SER A 91 16.03 14.39 -18.00
C SER A 91 15.07 13.92 -16.91
N MET A 92 15.48 12.93 -16.12
CA MET A 92 14.73 12.43 -14.96
C MET A 92 15.66 12.29 -13.76
N ILE A 93 15.36 13.02 -12.69
CA ILE A 93 16.17 13.09 -11.46
C ILE A 93 15.33 12.60 -10.28
N TYR A 94 15.88 11.70 -9.50
CA TYR A 94 15.31 11.16 -8.27
C TYR A 94 16.14 11.67 -7.09
N VAL A 95 15.56 12.57 -6.30
CA VAL A 95 16.17 13.08 -5.07
C VAL A 95 15.70 12.20 -3.92
N ILE A 96 16.59 11.36 -3.40
CA ILE A 96 16.29 10.40 -2.34
C ILE A 96 16.67 10.99 -0.99
N PHE A 97 15.69 11.13 -0.11
CA PHE A 97 15.84 11.65 1.23
C PHE A 97 16.06 10.52 2.26
N GLU A 98 16.56 10.88 3.44
CA GLU A 98 16.53 10.02 4.62
C GLU A 98 15.08 9.63 4.97
N ASP A 99 14.87 8.41 5.49
CA ASP A 99 13.53 7.86 5.76
C ASP A 99 12.69 8.70 6.74
N LYS A 100 13.34 9.49 7.60
CA LYS A 100 12.68 10.37 8.58
C LYS A 100 12.20 11.72 8.02
N ALA A 101 12.58 12.08 6.80
CA ALA A 101 12.19 13.34 6.21
C ALA A 101 10.69 13.33 5.84
N ASP A 102 9.95 14.40 6.14
CA ASP A 102 8.58 14.52 5.65
C ASP A 102 8.56 14.73 4.13
N ILE A 103 7.68 14.02 3.42
CA ILE A 103 7.66 14.04 1.95
C ILE A 103 7.23 15.40 1.40
N TYR A 104 6.27 16.09 2.03
CA TYR A 104 5.79 17.39 1.57
C TYR A 104 6.79 18.51 1.88
N TRP A 105 7.50 18.39 3.01
CA TRP A 105 8.66 19.22 3.31
C TRP A 105 9.74 19.02 2.25
N ALA A 106 10.09 17.78 1.93
CA ALA A 106 11.09 17.45 0.91
C ALA A 106 10.71 18.02 -0.46
N ARG A 107 9.45 17.85 -0.88
CA ARG A 107 8.91 18.43 -2.12
C ARG A 107 9.01 19.95 -2.13
N THR A 108 8.73 20.62 -1.00
CA THR A 108 8.84 22.07 -0.87
C THR A 108 10.30 22.54 -0.95
N ARG A 109 11.24 21.83 -0.31
CA ARG A 109 12.68 22.11 -0.38
C ARG A 109 13.22 21.95 -1.79
N VAL A 110 12.79 20.91 -2.50
CA VAL A 110 13.14 20.69 -3.91
C VAL A 110 12.58 21.83 -4.77
N LEU A 111 11.32 22.20 -4.59
CA LEU A 111 10.69 23.30 -5.35
C LEU A 111 11.45 24.63 -5.17
N GLU A 112 11.82 24.96 -3.94
CA GLU A 112 12.62 26.16 -3.63
C GLU A 112 13.96 26.15 -4.38
N ARG A 113 14.65 25.01 -4.39
CA ARG A 113 15.93 24.86 -5.09
C ARG A 113 15.80 24.87 -6.61
N LEU A 114 14.73 24.28 -7.15
CA LEU A 114 14.44 24.29 -8.58
C LEU A 114 14.20 25.70 -9.10
N ASN A 115 13.55 26.56 -8.32
CA ASN A 115 13.31 27.95 -8.73
C ASN A 115 14.62 28.73 -8.93
N TYR A 116 15.63 28.48 -8.09
CA TYR A 116 16.97 29.04 -8.27
C TYR A 116 17.69 28.40 -9.47
N ALA A 117 17.68 27.06 -9.54
CA ALA A 117 18.40 26.31 -10.56
C ALA A 117 17.81 26.48 -11.97
N ALA A 118 16.54 26.89 -12.10
CA ALA A 118 15.91 27.18 -13.38
C ALA A 118 16.63 28.29 -14.17
N SER A 119 17.29 29.22 -13.47
CA SER A 119 18.11 30.27 -14.12
C SER A 119 19.37 29.74 -14.82
N LEU A 120 19.81 28.52 -14.47
CA LEU A 120 21.00 27.87 -15.03
C LEU A 120 20.65 27.04 -16.28
N LEU A 121 19.36 26.87 -16.59
CA LEU A 121 18.90 26.02 -17.67
C LEU A 121 18.81 26.77 -19.01
N PRO A 122 18.90 26.05 -20.14
CA PRO A 122 18.69 26.65 -21.45
C PRO A 122 17.32 27.34 -21.57
N PRO A 123 17.19 28.40 -22.39
CA PRO A 123 15.92 29.10 -22.59
C PRO A 123 14.80 28.15 -23.03
N GLY A 124 13.66 28.23 -22.33
CA GLY A 124 12.46 27.42 -22.63
C GLY A 124 12.45 26.02 -21.98
N VAL A 125 13.50 25.64 -21.25
CA VAL A 125 13.53 24.39 -20.47
C VAL A 125 13.00 24.68 -19.06
N VAL A 126 11.94 24.00 -18.66
CA VAL A 126 11.30 24.18 -17.35
C VAL A 126 11.29 22.83 -16.62
N PRO A 127 11.98 22.72 -15.47
CA PRO A 127 11.93 21.52 -14.66
C PRO A 127 10.59 21.46 -13.92
N THR A 128 9.97 20.28 -13.89
CA THR A 128 8.70 20.02 -13.24
C THR A 128 8.85 18.99 -12.14
N LEU A 129 8.05 19.13 -11.08
CA LEU A 129 7.96 18.13 -10.02
C LEU A 129 7.09 16.97 -10.50
N GLY A 130 7.54 15.76 -10.22
CA GLY A 130 6.75 14.55 -10.43
C GLY A 130 5.51 14.48 -9.52
N PRO A 131 4.64 13.50 -9.78
CA PRO A 131 3.42 13.30 -9.00
C PRO A 131 3.74 13.03 -7.53
N ASP A 132 2.73 13.15 -6.69
CA ASP A 132 2.80 12.85 -5.26
C ASP A 132 2.45 11.39 -4.95
N GLY A 133 2.90 10.49 -5.83
CA GLY A 133 2.74 9.05 -5.72
C GLY A 133 4.11 8.35 -5.73
N THR A 134 4.16 7.16 -5.16
CA THR A 134 5.38 6.34 -5.10
C THR A 134 5.41 5.29 -6.21
N GLY A 135 6.54 4.59 -6.39
CA GLY A 135 6.64 3.49 -7.36
C GLY A 135 5.68 2.32 -7.04
N VAL A 136 5.29 2.16 -5.77
CA VAL A 136 4.23 1.23 -5.35
C VAL A 136 2.84 1.86 -5.37
N GLY A 137 2.69 3.13 -5.78
CA GLY A 137 1.41 3.83 -5.88
C GLY A 137 0.51 3.33 -7.02
N HIS A 138 1.00 2.45 -7.89
CA HIS A 138 0.24 1.88 -9.01
C HIS A 138 -0.85 0.91 -8.53
N VAL A 139 -2.04 1.41 -8.23
CA VAL A 139 -3.10 0.63 -7.56
C VAL A 139 -4.11 0.01 -8.51
N PHE A 140 -4.30 0.60 -9.71
CA PHE A 140 -5.34 0.17 -10.64
C PHE A 140 -4.94 0.48 -12.09
N TRP A 141 -4.92 -0.52 -12.97
CA TRP A 141 -4.65 -0.34 -14.41
C TRP A 141 -5.85 -0.79 -15.23
N TYR A 142 -6.11 -0.07 -16.31
CA TYR A 142 -7.20 -0.36 -17.22
C TYR A 142 -6.80 -0.12 -18.67
N THR A 143 -7.50 -0.79 -19.58
CA THR A 143 -7.52 -0.52 -21.01
C THR A 143 -8.85 0.10 -21.42
N ILE A 144 -8.83 0.89 -22.50
CA ILE A 144 -10.03 1.37 -23.17
C ILE A 144 -10.15 0.59 -24.47
N GLU A 145 -11.25 -0.13 -24.60
CA GLU A 145 -11.55 -0.96 -25.78
C GLU A 145 -12.80 -0.45 -26.47
N GLY A 146 -12.76 -0.33 -27.79
CA GLY A 146 -13.90 0.13 -28.57
C GLY A 146 -13.91 -0.47 -29.97
N LYS A 147 -14.92 -1.30 -30.28
CA LYS A 147 -15.06 -1.84 -31.65
C LYS A 147 -15.41 -0.72 -32.61
N GLY A 148 -14.61 -0.55 -33.66
CA GLY A 148 -14.80 0.50 -34.68
C GLY A 148 -14.11 1.83 -34.37
N TYR A 149 -13.30 1.90 -33.31
CA TYR A 149 -12.46 3.06 -33.01
C TYR A 149 -10.99 2.73 -33.24
N ASP A 150 -10.22 3.70 -33.72
CA ASP A 150 -8.77 3.58 -33.86
C ASP A 150 -8.03 3.94 -32.56
N LEU A 151 -6.75 3.58 -32.48
CA LEU A 151 -5.90 3.85 -31.32
C LEU A 151 -5.75 5.35 -31.01
N GLU A 152 -5.91 6.20 -32.02
CA GLU A 152 -5.77 7.65 -31.89
C GLU A 152 -7.00 8.27 -31.22
N GLN A 153 -8.19 7.82 -31.60
CA GLN A 153 -9.48 8.17 -31.02
C GLN A 153 -9.56 7.69 -29.57
N LEU A 154 -9.16 6.44 -29.31
CA LEU A 154 -9.12 5.89 -27.94
C LEU A 154 -8.11 6.65 -27.07
N ARG A 155 -6.93 7.00 -27.61
CA ARG A 155 -5.94 7.81 -26.90
C ARG A 155 -6.43 9.22 -26.62
N THR A 156 -7.13 9.84 -27.57
CA THR A 156 -7.75 11.16 -27.40
C THR A 156 -8.81 11.11 -26.29
N LEU A 157 -9.65 10.06 -26.27
CA LEU A 157 -10.64 9.85 -25.23
C LEU A 157 -10.00 9.66 -23.85
N GLN A 158 -8.92 8.88 -23.76
CA GLN A 158 -8.15 8.70 -22.55
C GLN A 158 -7.59 10.04 -22.03
N ASP A 159 -6.88 10.79 -22.87
CA ASP A 159 -6.15 12.00 -22.45
C ASP A 159 -7.05 13.18 -22.11
N TRP A 160 -8.19 13.31 -22.80
CA TRP A 160 -9.06 14.49 -22.75
C TRP A 160 -10.40 14.28 -22.06
N PHE A 161 -10.79 13.04 -21.76
CA PHE A 161 -12.02 12.75 -21.03
C PHE A 161 -11.76 11.90 -19.80
N VAL A 162 -11.31 10.65 -19.97
CA VAL A 162 -11.20 9.67 -18.87
C VAL A 162 -10.18 10.11 -17.82
N ARG A 163 -8.97 10.52 -18.24
CA ARG A 163 -7.90 10.97 -17.35
C ARG A 163 -8.34 12.11 -16.43
N TYR A 164 -8.97 13.16 -16.97
CA TYR A 164 -9.42 14.29 -16.16
C TYR A 164 -10.47 13.88 -15.14
N GLN A 165 -11.39 13.01 -15.52
CA GLN A 165 -12.46 12.56 -14.64
C GLN A 165 -11.93 11.67 -13.51
N LEU A 166 -10.99 10.77 -13.80
CA LEU A 166 -10.38 9.92 -12.79
C LEU A 166 -9.42 10.69 -11.86
N ASN A 167 -8.74 11.72 -12.36
CA ASN A 167 -7.93 12.63 -11.52
C ASN A 167 -8.75 13.38 -10.47
N THR A 168 -10.08 13.53 -10.64
CA THR A 168 -10.94 14.16 -9.62
C THR A 168 -11.21 13.25 -8.41
N VAL A 169 -10.86 11.96 -8.50
CA VAL A 169 -11.13 11.01 -7.42
C VAL A 169 -10.20 11.29 -6.23
N GLN A 170 -10.77 11.44 -5.04
CA GLN A 170 -9.99 11.68 -3.83
C GLN A 170 -8.99 10.55 -3.57
N GLY A 171 -7.74 10.92 -3.32
CA GLY A 171 -6.61 10.02 -3.06
C GLY A 171 -5.86 9.55 -4.31
N VAL A 172 -6.31 9.94 -5.51
CA VAL A 172 -5.52 9.80 -6.74
C VAL A 172 -4.49 10.94 -6.81
N ALA A 173 -3.24 10.60 -7.10
CA ALA A 173 -2.17 11.55 -7.37
C ALA A 173 -2.07 11.86 -8.87
N GLU A 174 -2.18 10.83 -9.70
CA GLU A 174 -2.10 10.95 -11.16
C GLU A 174 -2.84 9.80 -11.84
N VAL A 175 -3.36 10.06 -13.03
CA VAL A 175 -3.78 9.06 -14.00
C VAL A 175 -2.88 9.18 -15.23
N ALA A 176 -1.90 8.29 -15.32
CA ALA A 176 -0.91 8.30 -16.38
C ALA A 176 -1.43 7.51 -17.59
N SER A 177 -1.47 8.13 -18.77
CA SER A 177 -1.89 7.48 -20.01
C SER A 177 -0.75 6.66 -20.61
N ILE A 178 -1.06 5.47 -21.12
CA ILE A 178 -0.09 4.56 -21.73
C ILE A 178 -0.66 3.92 -23.00
N GLY A 179 0.21 3.71 -24.00
CA GLY A 179 -0.18 3.16 -25.31
C GLY A 179 -0.90 4.15 -26.22
N GLY A 180 -1.37 3.66 -27.36
CA GLY A 180 -2.06 4.43 -28.38
C GLY A 180 -1.21 5.44 -29.16
N LEU A 181 -1.89 6.24 -29.99
CA LEU A 181 -1.28 7.26 -30.85
C LEU A 181 -1.80 8.65 -30.44
N VAL A 182 -0.90 9.57 -30.14
CA VAL A 182 -1.28 10.97 -29.91
C VAL A 182 -1.46 11.63 -31.27
N ARG A 183 -2.66 12.17 -31.54
CA ARG A 183 -2.98 12.86 -32.79
C ARG A 183 -2.01 14.02 -33.02
N GLU A 184 -1.34 14.01 -34.16
CA GLU A 184 -0.37 15.01 -34.58
C GLU A 184 -0.65 15.45 -36.03
N TYR A 185 -0.63 16.77 -36.28
CA TYR A 185 -0.65 17.31 -37.63
C TYR A 185 0.78 17.34 -38.17
N GLN A 186 1.06 16.48 -39.15
CA GLN A 186 2.36 16.33 -39.76
C GLN A 186 2.41 17.09 -41.09
N ILE A 187 3.42 17.93 -41.26
CA ILE A 187 3.66 18.74 -42.45
C ILE A 187 4.88 18.17 -43.15
N ASP A 188 4.65 17.36 -44.19
CA ASP A 188 5.71 16.73 -44.97
C ASP A 188 6.06 17.61 -46.16
N LEU A 189 7.21 18.27 -46.09
CA LEU A 189 7.67 19.19 -47.13
C LEU A 189 8.40 18.43 -48.24
N ASP A 190 8.10 18.78 -49.49
CA ASP A 190 8.78 18.24 -50.67
C ASP A 190 10.01 19.12 -51.00
N PRO A 191 11.25 18.59 -50.86
CA PRO A 191 12.46 19.36 -51.14
C PRO A 191 12.53 19.92 -52.57
N ASN A 192 11.98 19.20 -53.55
CA ASN A 192 11.99 19.64 -54.95
C ASN A 192 11.06 20.85 -55.16
N LYS A 193 9.88 20.85 -54.51
CA LYS A 193 8.95 21.97 -54.57
C LYS A 193 9.50 23.19 -53.84
N LEU A 194 10.09 23.00 -52.66
CA LEU A 194 10.76 24.07 -51.93
C LEU A 194 11.85 24.74 -52.80
N PHE A 195 12.67 23.93 -53.48
CA PHE A 195 13.68 24.43 -54.40
C PHE A 195 13.08 25.19 -55.59
N ALA A 196 12.04 24.64 -56.23
CA ALA A 196 11.38 25.27 -57.38
C ALA A 196 10.76 26.64 -57.04
N TYR A 197 10.12 26.74 -55.87
CA TYR A 197 9.54 28.00 -55.36
C TYR A 197 10.56 28.91 -54.66
N LYS A 198 11.82 28.47 -54.52
CA LYS A 198 12.91 29.17 -53.80
C LYS A 198 12.55 29.53 -52.35
N ILE A 199 11.78 28.66 -51.69
CA ILE A 199 11.37 28.84 -50.29
C ILE A 199 12.25 27.97 -49.38
N LYS A 200 12.79 28.58 -48.32
CA LYS A 200 13.57 27.86 -47.31
C LYS A 200 12.65 27.21 -46.29
N VAL A 201 13.06 26.08 -45.71
CA VAL A 201 12.33 25.40 -44.63
C VAL A 201 12.06 26.33 -43.44
N GLY A 202 13.03 27.18 -43.07
CA GLY A 202 12.86 28.15 -41.97
C GLY A 202 11.68 29.10 -42.19
N THR A 203 11.46 29.57 -43.42
CA THR A 203 10.34 30.44 -43.77
C THR A 203 9.00 29.73 -43.60
N VAL A 204 8.93 28.44 -43.94
CA VAL A 204 7.73 27.63 -43.70
C VAL A 204 7.46 27.52 -42.20
N MET A 205 8.48 27.23 -41.40
CA MET A 205 8.34 27.11 -39.95
C MET A 205 7.88 28.41 -39.29
N GLU A 206 8.40 29.56 -39.72
CA GLU A 206 7.99 30.88 -39.24
C GLU A 206 6.55 31.20 -39.60
N ALA A 207 6.14 30.94 -40.84
CA ALA A 207 4.77 31.15 -41.30
C ALA A 207 3.78 30.30 -40.49
N VAL A 208 4.06 29.01 -40.30
CA VAL A 208 3.19 28.12 -39.49
C VAL A 208 3.08 28.59 -38.05
N LYS A 209 4.19 29.03 -37.43
CA LYS A 209 4.18 29.60 -36.06
C LYS A 209 3.37 30.88 -35.97
N ALA A 210 3.43 31.74 -37.00
CA ALA A 210 2.69 33.01 -37.03
C ALA A 210 1.18 32.82 -37.27
N SER A 211 0.78 31.73 -37.94
CA SER A 211 -0.60 31.48 -38.37
C SER A 211 -1.47 30.71 -37.36
N ASN A 212 -0.99 30.43 -36.15
CA ASN A 212 -1.76 29.70 -35.13
C ASN A 212 -1.93 30.50 -33.83
N LYS A 213 -2.51 31.70 -33.92
CA LYS A 213 -2.70 32.58 -32.76
C LYS A 213 -3.96 33.43 -32.88
N ASP A 214 -4.76 33.46 -31.81
CA ASP A 214 -5.83 34.44 -31.65
C ASP A 214 -5.25 35.78 -31.16
N VAL A 215 -5.81 36.89 -31.64
CA VAL A 215 -5.39 38.26 -31.26
C VAL A 215 -6.57 39.05 -30.70
N GLY A 216 -6.33 39.82 -29.64
CA GLY A 216 -7.31 40.73 -29.05
C GLY A 216 -7.18 42.14 -29.61
N GLY A 217 -8.28 42.72 -30.07
CA GLY A 217 -8.35 44.11 -30.56
C GLY A 217 -8.89 45.10 -29.53
N ARG A 218 -8.89 44.73 -28.25
CA ARG A 218 -9.50 45.49 -27.13
C ARG A 218 -11.03 45.59 -27.28
N LEU A 219 -11.61 46.76 -27.07
CA LEU A 219 -13.04 47.03 -27.08
C LEU A 219 -13.35 48.28 -27.89
N ILE A 220 -14.54 48.32 -28.47
CA ILE A 220 -15.19 49.53 -29.00
C ILE A 220 -16.42 49.78 -28.13
N GLU A 221 -16.55 50.99 -27.62
CA GLU A 221 -17.76 51.43 -26.93
C GLU A 221 -18.72 52.07 -27.94
N GLN A 222 -19.95 51.56 -28.00
CA GLN A 222 -20.99 52.09 -28.87
C GLN A 222 -22.35 51.96 -28.19
N SER A 223 -23.07 53.09 -28.06
CA SER A 223 -24.41 53.14 -27.45
C SER A 223 -24.47 52.56 -26.03
N ASP A 224 -23.56 53.01 -25.16
CA ASP A 224 -23.42 52.53 -23.77
C ASP A 224 -23.19 51.00 -23.64
N ALA A 225 -22.71 50.36 -24.70
CA ALA A 225 -22.34 48.94 -24.72
C ALA A 225 -20.88 48.75 -25.19
N GLU A 226 -20.16 47.84 -24.53
CA GLU A 226 -18.79 47.47 -24.90
C GLU A 226 -18.78 46.26 -25.85
N TYR A 227 -18.18 46.43 -27.03
CA TYR A 227 -17.99 45.40 -28.03
C TYR A 227 -16.53 44.93 -28.04
N LEU A 228 -16.30 43.70 -27.61
CA LEU A 228 -14.97 43.08 -27.61
C LEU A 228 -14.55 42.68 -29.03
N ILE A 229 -13.42 43.21 -29.50
CA ILE A 229 -12.85 42.83 -30.80
C ILE A 229 -11.94 41.61 -30.62
N ARG A 230 -12.25 40.52 -31.31
CA ARG A 230 -11.43 39.30 -31.32
C ARG A 230 -11.09 38.86 -32.74
N GLY A 231 -9.80 38.79 -33.05
CA GLY A 231 -9.27 38.12 -34.23
C GLY A 231 -9.16 36.62 -33.98
N ARG A 232 -9.82 35.82 -34.83
CA ARG A 232 -9.80 34.35 -34.77
C ARG A 232 -8.72 33.85 -35.71
N GLY A 233 -7.66 33.23 -35.16
CA GLY A 233 -6.51 32.73 -35.92
C GLY A 233 -6.07 31.33 -35.52
N TYR A 234 -6.82 30.61 -34.68
CA TYR A 234 -6.54 29.21 -34.39
C TYR A 234 -6.82 28.28 -35.58
N ILE A 235 -5.90 27.36 -35.79
CA ILE A 235 -6.03 26.24 -36.72
C ILE A 235 -6.98 25.20 -36.12
N LYS A 236 -8.00 24.80 -36.88
CA LYS A 236 -9.01 23.82 -36.43
C LYS A 236 -9.07 22.58 -37.32
N SER A 237 -8.61 22.70 -38.54
CA SER A 237 -8.69 21.66 -39.55
C SER A 237 -7.39 21.52 -40.34
N LYS A 238 -7.23 20.37 -40.99
CA LYS A 238 -6.16 20.15 -41.96
C LYS A 238 -6.18 21.20 -43.09
N ALA A 239 -7.37 21.60 -43.53
CA ALA A 239 -7.53 22.61 -44.58
C ALA A 239 -6.99 23.99 -44.16
N ASP A 240 -7.08 24.34 -42.88
CA ASP A 240 -6.54 25.60 -42.36
C ASP A 240 -5.00 25.62 -42.50
N LEU A 241 -4.34 24.50 -42.16
CA LEU A 241 -2.88 24.32 -42.36
C LEU A 241 -2.50 24.40 -43.84
N GLU A 242 -3.23 23.68 -44.70
CA GLU A 242 -2.97 23.64 -46.14
C GLU A 242 -3.06 25.02 -46.81
N ASN A 243 -3.91 25.91 -46.29
CA ASN A 243 -4.13 27.26 -46.79
C ASN A 243 -3.28 28.33 -46.08
N ILE A 244 -2.30 27.94 -45.27
CA ILE A 244 -1.32 28.89 -44.75
C ILE A 244 -0.50 29.46 -45.92
N VAL A 245 -0.46 30.78 -46.01
CA VAL A 245 0.33 31.50 -47.01
C VAL A 245 1.78 31.57 -46.53
N ILE A 246 2.70 31.02 -47.32
CA ILE A 246 4.13 30.95 -46.99
C ILE A 246 4.91 32.08 -47.67
N GLY A 247 4.44 32.51 -48.84
CA GLY A 247 5.05 33.60 -49.61
C GLY A 247 4.17 33.97 -50.80
N ALA A 248 4.72 34.77 -51.70
CA ALA A 248 4.08 35.10 -52.97
C ALA A 248 5.11 35.03 -54.10
N ASP A 249 4.66 34.66 -55.29
CA ASP A 249 5.46 34.76 -56.51
C ASP A 249 5.66 36.24 -56.92
N MET A 250 6.57 36.51 -57.84
CA MET A 250 6.87 37.86 -58.38
C MET A 250 5.65 38.57 -58.96
N ARG A 251 4.59 37.83 -59.31
CA ARG A 251 3.31 38.33 -59.83
C ARG A 251 2.26 38.59 -58.73
N GLY A 252 2.58 38.36 -57.46
CA GLY A 252 1.67 38.53 -56.32
C GLY A 252 0.77 37.31 -56.04
N THR A 253 0.91 36.20 -56.77
CA THR A 253 0.15 34.97 -56.51
C THR A 253 0.62 34.33 -55.21
N PRO A 254 -0.26 34.10 -54.21
CA PRO A 254 0.14 33.49 -52.95
C PRO A 254 0.55 32.02 -53.13
N ILE A 255 1.62 31.64 -52.45
CA ILE A 255 2.13 30.27 -52.38
C ILE A 255 1.68 29.70 -51.04
N TYR A 256 0.84 28.67 -51.09
CA TYR A 256 0.27 28.02 -49.91
C TYR A 256 1.12 26.84 -49.45
N LEU A 257 0.92 26.40 -48.21
CA LEU A 257 1.59 25.22 -47.67
C LEU A 257 1.33 23.96 -48.52
N LYS A 258 0.09 23.78 -49.00
CA LYS A 258 -0.28 22.68 -49.92
C LYS A 258 0.50 22.68 -51.25
N ASN A 259 1.09 23.82 -51.65
CA ASN A 259 1.94 23.88 -52.84
C ASN A 259 3.35 23.37 -52.57
N LEU A 260 3.78 23.34 -51.31
CA LEU A 260 5.14 22.99 -50.90
C LEU A 260 5.27 21.59 -50.29
N GLY A 261 4.16 21.01 -49.85
CA GLY A 261 4.16 19.72 -49.18
C GLY A 261 2.76 19.15 -48.99
N THR A 262 2.68 18.05 -48.25
CA THR A 262 1.43 17.40 -47.85
C THR A 262 1.22 17.56 -46.36
N VAL A 263 0.00 17.93 -45.97
CA VAL A 263 -0.41 17.92 -44.57
C VAL A 263 -1.17 16.63 -44.31
N GLN A 264 -0.77 15.86 -43.31
CA GLN A 264 -1.48 14.64 -42.91
C GLN A 264 -1.71 14.60 -41.41
N MET A 265 -2.73 13.87 -40.98
CA MET A 265 -2.93 13.56 -39.57
C MET A 265 -2.32 12.18 -39.33
N GLY A 266 -1.39 12.11 -38.39
CA GLY A 266 -0.70 10.89 -38.01
C GLY A 266 -0.51 10.82 -36.50
N GLY A 267 0.10 9.73 -36.03
CA GLY A 267 0.49 9.61 -34.64
C GLY A 267 1.84 10.25 -34.38
N ALA A 268 1.96 10.96 -33.27
CA ALA A 268 3.25 11.43 -32.76
C ALA A 268 4.19 10.25 -32.45
N ILE A 269 5.49 10.54 -32.36
CA ILE A 269 6.50 9.55 -31.99
C ILE A 269 6.16 8.93 -30.63
N ARG A 270 6.02 7.60 -30.61
CA ARG A 270 5.69 6.83 -29.39
C ARG A 270 6.93 6.65 -28.54
N ARG A 271 6.80 6.95 -27.24
CA ARG A 271 7.80 6.61 -26.21
C ARG A 271 7.47 5.33 -25.44
N GLY A 272 6.25 4.81 -25.61
CA GLY A 272 5.77 3.59 -24.96
C GLY A 272 4.67 2.94 -25.77
N LEU A 273 4.59 1.61 -25.67
CA LEU A 273 3.61 0.76 -26.34
C LEU A 273 2.87 -0.03 -25.26
N LEU A 274 1.56 -0.21 -25.45
CA LEU A 274 0.73 -1.09 -24.62
C LEU A 274 0.10 -2.13 -25.54
N GLU A 275 0.11 -3.36 -25.08
CA GLU A 275 -0.46 -4.52 -25.77
C GLU A 275 -1.33 -5.26 -24.74
N MET A 276 -2.44 -5.84 -25.20
CA MET A 276 -3.36 -6.55 -24.33
C MET A 276 -3.59 -7.97 -24.85
N ASN A 277 -3.20 -8.95 -24.02
CA ASN A 277 -3.44 -10.39 -24.22
C ASN A 277 -2.84 -11.02 -25.49
N GLY A 278 -1.87 -10.38 -26.15
CA GLY A 278 -1.32 -10.85 -27.43
C GLY A 278 -2.24 -10.61 -28.64
N GLU A 279 -3.37 -9.92 -28.48
CA GLU A 279 -4.37 -9.69 -29.51
C GLU A 279 -4.17 -8.36 -30.26
N GLY A 280 -3.29 -7.49 -29.76
CA GLY A 280 -2.96 -6.24 -30.43
C GLY A 280 -2.63 -5.08 -29.50
N GLU A 281 -2.26 -3.96 -30.12
CA GLU A 281 -1.98 -2.72 -29.40
C GLU A 281 -3.24 -2.18 -28.72
N ALA A 282 -3.07 -1.63 -27.53
CA ALA A 282 -4.13 -1.09 -26.70
C ALA A 282 -3.81 0.33 -26.22
N VAL A 283 -4.84 0.98 -25.68
CA VAL A 283 -4.72 2.25 -24.97
C VAL A 283 -5.21 2.04 -23.55
N GLY A 284 -4.50 2.59 -22.58
CA GLY A 284 -4.87 2.42 -21.19
C GLY A 284 -4.46 3.58 -20.30
N GLY A 285 -4.79 3.43 -19.03
CA GLY A 285 -4.41 4.35 -17.97
C GLY A 285 -3.96 3.61 -16.72
N ILE A 286 -2.99 4.21 -16.04
CA ILE A 286 -2.50 3.76 -14.75
C ILE A 286 -2.96 4.78 -13.70
N VAL A 287 -3.76 4.33 -12.74
CA VAL A 287 -4.14 5.13 -11.60
C VAL A 287 -3.07 5.01 -10.52
N VAL A 288 -2.43 6.13 -10.22
CA VAL A 288 -1.41 6.26 -9.19
C VAL A 288 -2.05 6.88 -7.94
N MET A 289 -2.02 6.13 -6.84
CA MET A 289 -2.45 6.58 -5.52
C MET A 289 -1.46 7.58 -4.92
N ARG A 290 -1.99 8.56 -4.18
CA ARG A 290 -1.18 9.50 -3.41
C ARG A 290 -0.52 8.84 -2.22
N TYR A 291 0.68 9.30 -1.87
CA TYR A 291 1.40 8.83 -0.70
C TYR A 291 0.54 8.91 0.58
N GLY A 292 0.52 7.81 1.35
CA GLY A 292 -0.19 7.71 2.63
C GLY A 292 -1.70 7.49 2.56
N GLU A 293 -2.30 7.40 1.36
CA GLU A 293 -3.72 7.09 1.19
C GLU A 293 -4.02 5.58 1.34
N ASN A 294 -5.31 5.25 1.51
CA ASN A 294 -5.79 3.88 1.59
C ASN A 294 -6.06 3.30 0.18
N ALA A 295 -5.26 2.31 -0.23
CA ALA A 295 -5.35 1.70 -1.56
C ALA A 295 -6.74 1.14 -1.86
N LYS A 296 -7.33 0.38 -0.92
CA LYS A 296 -8.66 -0.22 -1.11
C LYS A 296 -9.72 0.86 -1.33
N GLU A 297 -9.73 1.90 -0.51
CA GLU A 297 -10.73 2.97 -0.61
C GLU A 297 -10.58 3.78 -1.91
N VAL A 298 -9.35 4.07 -2.33
CA VAL A 298 -9.09 4.77 -3.61
C VAL A 298 -9.59 3.93 -4.78
N ILE A 299 -9.27 2.63 -4.81
CA ILE A 299 -9.74 1.72 -5.85
C ILE A 299 -11.27 1.64 -5.87
N ASP A 300 -11.92 1.51 -4.71
CA ASP A 300 -13.38 1.46 -4.61
C ASP A 300 -14.02 2.74 -5.18
N ARG A 301 -13.47 3.93 -4.87
CA ARG A 301 -13.92 5.21 -5.45
C ARG A 301 -13.67 5.29 -6.96
N VAL A 302 -12.53 4.81 -7.45
CA VAL A 302 -12.20 4.75 -8.88
C VAL A 302 -13.19 3.85 -9.63
N LYS A 303 -13.49 2.66 -9.10
CA LYS A 303 -14.49 1.74 -9.69
C LYS A 303 -15.87 2.38 -9.78
N VAL A 304 -16.31 3.10 -8.75
CA VAL A 304 -17.57 3.85 -8.77
C VAL A 304 -17.53 4.93 -9.86
N LYS A 305 -16.45 5.71 -9.92
CA LYS A 305 -16.28 6.77 -10.93
C LYS A 305 -16.26 6.20 -12.36
N ILE A 306 -15.61 5.05 -12.60
CA ILE A 306 -15.61 4.37 -13.90
C ILE A 306 -17.03 4.01 -14.33
N LYS A 307 -17.84 3.42 -13.45
CA LYS A 307 -19.25 3.10 -13.75
C LYS A 307 -20.08 4.32 -14.12
N ASP A 308 -19.81 5.46 -13.50
CA ASP A 308 -20.46 6.72 -13.88
C ASP A 308 -19.95 7.27 -15.22
N LEU A 309 -18.66 7.08 -15.53
CA LEU A 309 -18.06 7.51 -16.79
C LEU A 309 -18.54 6.71 -17.99
N GLU A 310 -18.87 5.43 -17.81
CA GLU A 310 -19.41 4.58 -18.89
C GLU A 310 -20.65 5.19 -19.56
N LYS A 311 -21.43 6.01 -18.84
CA LYS A 311 -22.60 6.72 -19.40
C LYS A 311 -22.24 7.80 -20.41
N GLY A 312 -21.03 8.36 -20.32
CA GLY A 312 -20.51 9.40 -21.20
C GLY A 312 -19.56 8.89 -22.27
N LEU A 313 -19.28 7.59 -22.32
CA LEU A 313 -18.40 7.01 -23.33
C LEU A 313 -19.13 6.90 -24.69
N PRO A 314 -18.41 7.03 -25.81
CA PRO A 314 -18.97 6.77 -27.13
C PRO A 314 -19.56 5.35 -27.26
N PRO A 315 -20.58 5.14 -28.10
CA PRO A 315 -21.19 3.82 -28.28
C PRO A 315 -20.15 2.76 -28.64
N GLY A 316 -20.15 1.64 -27.91
CA GLY A 316 -19.23 0.52 -28.15
C GLY A 316 -17.88 0.62 -27.43
N VAL A 317 -17.58 1.74 -26.76
CA VAL A 317 -16.37 1.91 -25.95
C VAL A 317 -16.61 1.45 -24.50
N LYS A 318 -15.68 0.68 -23.94
CA LYS A 318 -15.70 0.18 -22.57
C LYS A 318 -14.33 0.34 -21.92
N ILE A 319 -14.33 0.48 -20.59
CA ILE A 319 -13.13 0.49 -19.77
C ILE A 319 -12.98 -0.90 -19.16
N MET A 320 -11.94 -1.63 -19.58
CA MET A 320 -11.65 -2.97 -19.12
C MET A 320 -10.54 -2.94 -18.07
N VAL A 321 -10.73 -3.62 -16.95
CA VAL A 321 -9.75 -3.65 -15.87
C VAL A 321 -8.65 -4.65 -16.20
N SER A 322 -7.39 -4.20 -16.19
CA SER A 322 -6.21 -5.02 -16.47
C SER A 322 -5.48 -5.44 -15.20
N TYR A 323 -5.44 -4.57 -14.20
CA TYR A 323 -4.82 -4.85 -12.90
C TYR A 323 -5.61 -4.18 -11.78
N ASP A 324 -5.89 -4.94 -10.73
CA ASP A 324 -6.64 -4.48 -9.56
C ASP A 324 -5.99 -4.99 -8.27
N ARG A 325 -5.38 -4.08 -7.50
CA ARG A 325 -4.75 -4.44 -6.24
C ARG A 325 -5.76 -4.84 -5.15
N SER A 326 -7.02 -4.41 -5.25
CA SER A 326 -8.04 -4.71 -4.24
C SER A 326 -8.31 -6.21 -4.13
N ASP A 327 -8.12 -6.99 -5.19
CA ASP A 327 -8.26 -8.45 -5.17
C ASP A 327 -7.24 -9.10 -4.24
N LEU A 328 -5.98 -8.67 -4.29
CA LEU A 328 -4.93 -9.18 -3.40
C LEU A 328 -5.19 -8.78 -1.95
N ILE A 329 -5.62 -7.54 -1.73
CA ILE A 329 -6.00 -7.03 -0.41
C ILE A 329 -7.14 -7.88 0.19
N GLN A 330 -8.17 -8.14 -0.61
CA GLN A 330 -9.34 -8.89 -0.17
C GLN A 330 -8.97 -10.33 0.16
N ARG A 331 -8.17 -10.99 -0.70
CA ARG A 331 -7.65 -12.34 -0.42
C ARG A 331 -6.83 -12.39 0.86
N ALA A 332 -5.95 -11.42 1.10
CA ALA A 332 -5.14 -11.36 2.34
C ALA A 332 -6.02 -11.21 3.59
N ILE A 333 -7.05 -10.36 3.55
CA ILE A 333 -8.03 -10.22 4.64
C ILE A 333 -8.79 -11.52 4.86
N ASP A 334 -9.24 -12.17 3.79
CA ASP A 334 -10.01 -13.40 3.88
C ASP A 334 -9.15 -14.56 4.39
N THR A 335 -7.87 -14.65 4.01
CA THR A 335 -6.92 -15.59 4.62
C THR A 335 -6.79 -15.35 6.12
N LEU A 336 -6.67 -14.10 6.59
CA LEU A 336 -6.60 -13.82 8.02
C LEU A 336 -7.87 -14.26 8.75
N LYS A 337 -9.06 -13.96 8.19
CA LYS A 337 -10.34 -14.37 8.78
C LYS A 337 -10.47 -15.89 8.84
N THR A 338 -10.10 -16.59 7.78
CA THR A 338 -10.10 -18.05 7.72
C THR A 338 -9.14 -18.63 8.75
N ASN A 339 -7.90 -18.14 8.83
CA ASN A 339 -6.93 -18.60 9.82
C ASN A 339 -7.41 -18.36 11.25
N LEU A 340 -7.99 -17.18 11.56
CA LEU A 340 -8.57 -16.89 12.87
C LEU A 340 -9.69 -17.87 13.23
N LEU A 341 -10.55 -18.22 12.27
CA LEU A 341 -11.62 -19.19 12.45
C LEU A 341 -11.05 -20.59 12.65
N GLU A 342 -10.15 -21.04 11.78
CA GLU A 342 -9.52 -22.36 11.84
C GLU A 342 -8.77 -22.56 13.16
N GLU A 343 -7.94 -21.59 13.56
CA GLU A 343 -7.21 -21.64 14.83
C GLU A 343 -8.18 -21.66 16.01
N SER A 344 -9.23 -20.81 16.01
CA SER A 344 -10.24 -20.83 17.06
C SER A 344 -10.94 -22.18 17.18
N VAL A 345 -11.26 -22.82 16.04
CA VAL A 345 -11.89 -24.16 15.99
C VAL A 345 -10.91 -25.23 16.47
N VAL A 346 -9.70 -25.27 15.94
CA VAL A 346 -8.67 -26.27 16.31
C VAL A 346 -8.36 -26.19 17.79
N VAL A 347 -8.13 -24.99 18.32
CA VAL A 347 -7.87 -24.75 19.74
C VAL A 347 -9.07 -25.20 20.58
N SER A 348 -10.28 -24.84 20.19
CA SER A 348 -11.50 -25.29 20.88
C SER A 348 -11.63 -26.80 20.91
N LEU A 349 -11.33 -27.48 19.79
CA LEU A 349 -11.35 -28.92 19.69
C LEU A 349 -10.30 -29.57 20.60
N VAL A 350 -9.06 -29.06 20.60
CA VAL A 350 -7.99 -29.55 21.48
C VAL A 350 -8.42 -29.39 22.95
N ILE A 351 -8.90 -28.22 23.35
CA ILE A 351 -9.37 -27.98 24.73
C ILE A 351 -10.55 -28.89 25.08
N LEU A 352 -11.50 -29.09 24.15
CA LEU A 352 -12.64 -29.96 24.38
C LEU A 352 -12.19 -31.42 24.56
N VAL A 353 -11.21 -31.88 23.78
CA VAL A 353 -10.66 -33.23 23.88
C VAL A 353 -9.92 -33.43 25.20
N PHE A 354 -9.16 -32.45 25.69
CA PHE A 354 -8.38 -32.59 26.93
C PHE A 354 -9.16 -32.28 28.21
N LEU A 355 -10.08 -31.31 28.19
CA LEU A 355 -10.84 -30.89 29.38
C LEU A 355 -12.27 -31.46 29.42
N LEU A 356 -12.79 -32.03 28.33
CA LEU A 356 -14.17 -32.53 28.21
C LEU A 356 -15.24 -31.49 28.63
N HIS A 357 -14.90 -30.21 28.54
CA HIS A 357 -15.71 -29.11 29.05
C HIS A 357 -15.75 -27.93 28.07
N PHE A 358 -16.81 -27.87 27.26
CA PHE A 358 -16.96 -26.87 26.19
C PHE A 358 -16.90 -25.42 26.68
N GLN A 359 -17.41 -25.13 27.89
CA GLN A 359 -17.43 -23.76 28.40
C GLN A 359 -16.01 -23.26 28.74
N SER A 360 -15.06 -24.16 29.01
CA SER A 360 -13.65 -23.80 29.18
C SER A 360 -13.04 -23.31 27.87
N ALA A 361 -13.43 -23.90 26.74
CA ALA A 361 -12.99 -23.47 25.41
C ALA A 361 -13.53 -22.08 25.04
N LEU A 362 -14.76 -21.73 25.47
CA LEU A 362 -15.35 -20.40 25.22
C LEU A 362 -14.52 -19.26 25.80
N VAL A 363 -13.85 -19.47 26.94
CA VAL A 363 -12.95 -18.46 27.53
C VAL A 363 -11.86 -18.07 26.52
N ILE A 364 -11.28 -19.06 25.86
CA ILE A 364 -10.17 -18.88 24.93
C ILE A 364 -10.66 -18.30 23.60
N VAL A 365 -11.76 -18.82 23.05
CA VAL A 365 -12.40 -18.28 21.85
C VAL A 365 -12.77 -16.81 21.99
N LEU A 366 -13.22 -16.38 23.17
CA LEU A 366 -13.55 -14.97 23.40
C LEU A 366 -12.31 -14.08 23.55
N THR A 367 -11.22 -14.61 24.11
CA THR A 367 -9.98 -13.82 24.30
C THR A 367 -9.24 -13.55 23.00
N LEU A 368 -9.36 -14.45 22.01
CA LEU A 368 -8.69 -14.35 20.72
C LEU A 368 -9.07 -13.09 19.94
N PRO A 369 -10.35 -12.85 19.57
CA PRO A 369 -10.74 -11.62 18.88
C PRO A 369 -10.37 -10.35 19.67
N ILE A 370 -10.48 -10.37 21.00
CA ILE A 370 -10.16 -9.20 21.84
C ILE A 370 -8.67 -8.85 21.74
N SER A 371 -7.78 -9.85 21.71
CA SER A 371 -6.34 -9.61 21.54
C SER A 371 -6.01 -9.00 20.18
N VAL A 372 -6.67 -9.46 19.11
CA VAL A 372 -6.55 -8.89 17.76
C VAL A 372 -7.06 -7.45 17.73
N LEU A 373 -8.17 -7.16 18.40
CA LEU A 373 -8.71 -5.80 18.51
C LEU A 373 -7.73 -4.83 19.20
N ILE A 374 -7.00 -5.29 20.24
CA ILE A 374 -5.94 -4.49 20.87
C ILE A 374 -4.79 -4.22 19.89
N ALA A 375 -4.44 -5.19 19.05
CA ALA A 375 -3.44 -5.00 17.98
C ALA A 375 -3.89 -3.89 17.01
N PHE A 376 -5.15 -3.89 16.57
CA PHE A 376 -5.67 -2.82 15.69
C PHE A 376 -5.72 -1.44 16.36
N ILE A 377 -6.02 -1.37 17.67
CA ILE A 377 -5.94 -0.09 18.42
C ILE A 377 -4.52 0.46 18.35
N THR A 378 -3.52 -0.36 18.66
CA THR A 378 -2.12 0.06 18.67
C THR A 378 -1.59 0.38 17.28
N MET A 379 -1.97 -0.38 16.25
CA MET A 379 -1.67 -0.04 14.86
C MET A 379 -2.18 1.35 14.50
N LYS A 380 -3.43 1.67 14.87
CA LYS A 380 -4.02 2.97 14.60
C LYS A 380 -3.30 4.11 15.32
N LEU A 381 -2.90 3.89 16.58
CA LEU A 381 -2.14 4.86 17.36
C LEU A 381 -0.73 5.11 16.81
N MET A 382 -0.10 4.08 16.25
CA MET A 382 1.26 4.14 15.69
C MET A 382 1.28 4.49 14.19
N GLY A 383 0.13 4.65 13.55
CA GLY A 383 0.04 4.94 12.10
C GLY A 383 0.44 3.76 11.20
N VAL A 384 0.43 2.53 11.70
CA VAL A 384 0.78 1.32 10.92
C VAL A 384 -0.43 0.89 10.09
N SER A 385 -0.25 0.72 8.79
CA SER A 385 -1.31 0.22 7.89
C SER A 385 -1.55 -1.28 8.07
N SER A 386 -2.76 -1.71 7.75
CA SER A 386 -3.16 -3.12 7.68
C SER A 386 -2.76 -3.70 6.34
N ASN A 387 -1.62 -4.37 6.32
CA ASN A 387 -1.05 -5.09 5.19
C ASN A 387 -0.63 -6.52 5.55
N ILE A 388 -0.23 -7.34 4.57
CA ILE A 388 0.13 -8.75 4.76
C ILE A 388 1.16 -8.94 5.87
N MET A 389 2.16 -8.05 6.01
CA MET A 389 3.19 -8.16 7.05
C MET A 389 2.63 -7.88 8.44
N SER A 390 1.85 -6.81 8.58
CA SER A 390 1.19 -6.47 9.84
C SER A 390 0.17 -7.54 10.27
N LEU A 391 -0.64 -8.06 9.34
CA LEU A 391 -1.60 -9.13 9.59
C LEU A 391 -0.90 -10.46 9.87
N GLY A 392 0.23 -10.73 9.21
CA GLY A 392 1.10 -11.87 9.50
C GLY A 392 1.68 -11.82 10.91
N GLY A 393 2.03 -10.63 11.41
CA GLY A 393 2.44 -10.46 12.81
C GLY A 393 1.33 -10.80 13.81
N ILE A 394 0.07 -10.45 13.49
CA ILE A 394 -1.10 -10.88 14.26
C ILE A 394 -1.26 -12.40 14.15
N ALA A 395 -1.17 -12.97 12.95
CA ALA A 395 -1.33 -14.41 12.73
C ALA A 395 -0.31 -15.24 13.52
N ILE A 396 0.98 -14.87 13.46
CA ILE A 396 2.05 -15.50 14.25
C ILE A 396 1.79 -15.33 15.74
N ALA A 397 1.22 -14.19 16.15
CA ALA A 397 0.91 -13.96 17.55
C ALA A 397 -0.18 -14.92 18.04
N ILE A 398 -1.24 -15.20 17.28
CA ILE A 398 -2.40 -15.98 17.73
C ILE A 398 -2.01 -17.30 18.41
N GLY A 399 -1.10 -18.09 17.82
CA GLY A 399 -0.66 -19.35 18.42
C GLY A 399 -0.08 -19.18 19.83
N VAL A 400 0.68 -18.11 20.06
CA VAL A 400 1.25 -17.78 21.38
C VAL A 400 0.21 -17.11 22.30
N LEU A 401 -0.77 -16.39 21.74
CA LEU A 401 -1.87 -15.76 22.50
C LEU A 401 -2.70 -16.82 23.23
N VAL A 402 -3.00 -17.91 22.55
CA VAL A 402 -3.82 -19.01 23.06
C VAL A 402 -3.17 -19.71 24.25
N ASP A 403 -1.86 -19.95 24.18
CA ASP A 403 -1.11 -20.73 25.17
C ASP A 403 -1.29 -20.18 26.60
N ALA A 404 -1.16 -18.86 26.76
CA ALA A 404 -1.36 -18.18 28.04
C ALA A 404 -2.77 -18.40 28.62
N GLY A 405 -3.79 -18.37 27.75
CA GLY A 405 -5.18 -18.63 28.14
C GLY A 405 -5.41 -20.10 28.51
N VAL A 406 -4.87 -21.02 27.70
CA VAL A 406 -4.96 -22.48 27.92
C VAL A 406 -4.34 -22.85 29.26
N ILE A 407 -3.11 -22.44 29.55
CA ILE A 407 -2.42 -22.77 30.81
C ILE A 407 -3.23 -22.28 32.02
N MET A 408 -3.83 -21.08 31.95
CA MET A 408 -4.62 -20.54 33.05
C MET A 408 -5.94 -21.29 33.24
N VAL A 409 -6.64 -21.59 32.14
CA VAL A 409 -7.90 -22.34 32.14
C VAL A 409 -7.68 -23.78 32.61
N GLU A 410 -6.64 -24.46 32.13
CA GLU A 410 -6.27 -25.81 32.54
C GLU A 410 -5.89 -25.87 34.02
N ASN A 411 -5.05 -24.93 34.49
CA ASN A 411 -4.67 -24.90 35.90
C ASN A 411 -5.89 -24.70 36.81
N CYS A 412 -6.80 -23.80 36.43
CA CYS A 412 -8.05 -23.62 37.18
C CYS A 412 -8.98 -24.82 37.07
N TYR A 413 -9.03 -25.47 35.90
CA TYR A 413 -9.89 -26.63 35.66
C TYR A 413 -9.49 -27.77 36.57
N ARG A 414 -8.19 -28.06 36.65
CA ARG A 414 -7.62 -29.09 37.53
C ARG A 414 -8.05 -28.88 38.99
N HIS A 415 -7.80 -27.70 39.55
CA HIS A 415 -8.16 -27.38 40.94
C HIS A 415 -9.68 -27.45 41.19
N LEU A 416 -10.52 -27.04 40.23
CA LEU A 416 -11.98 -27.16 40.36
C LEU A 416 -12.47 -28.61 40.22
N SER A 417 -11.80 -29.44 39.42
CA SER A 417 -12.16 -30.83 39.17
C SER A 417 -11.87 -31.76 40.35
N GLU A 418 -10.85 -31.44 41.15
CA GLU A 418 -10.43 -32.17 42.36
C GLU A 418 -11.33 -31.86 43.57
N MET A 419 -12.13 -30.79 43.50
CA MET A 419 -13.04 -30.40 44.57
C MET A 419 -14.41 -31.11 44.50
N PRO A 420 -15.02 -31.43 45.66
CA PRO A 420 -16.40 -31.88 45.73
C PRO A 420 -17.38 -30.89 45.06
N PRO A 421 -18.44 -31.37 44.39
CA PRO A 421 -19.38 -30.52 43.66
C PRO A 421 -20.03 -29.40 44.50
N GLU A 422 -20.27 -29.65 45.79
CA GLU A 422 -20.91 -28.71 46.72
C GLU A 422 -19.96 -27.56 47.10
N GLU A 423 -18.71 -27.87 47.45
CA GLU A 423 -17.68 -26.86 47.76
C GLU A 423 -17.26 -26.04 46.52
N ARG A 424 -17.36 -26.63 45.33
CA ARG A 424 -17.02 -25.97 44.06
C ARG A 424 -17.85 -24.71 43.83
N ALA A 425 -19.14 -24.71 44.18
CA ALA A 425 -20.01 -23.57 43.94
C ALA A 425 -19.70 -22.38 44.87
N GLU A 426 -19.41 -22.67 46.14
CA GLU A 426 -19.16 -21.69 47.19
C GLU A 426 -17.77 -21.06 47.07
N LYS A 427 -16.73 -21.87 46.85
CA LYS A 427 -15.32 -21.43 46.81
C LYS A 427 -14.81 -21.09 45.41
N ARG A 428 -15.64 -21.16 44.36
CA ARG A 428 -15.21 -21.00 42.95
C ARG A 428 -14.34 -19.76 42.73
N LEU A 429 -14.75 -18.62 43.27
CA LEU A 429 -14.02 -17.36 43.09
C LEU A 429 -12.61 -17.44 43.70
N GLU A 430 -12.49 -18.01 44.89
CA GLU A 430 -11.21 -18.15 45.58
C GLU A 430 -10.30 -19.14 44.86
N VAL A 431 -10.85 -20.24 44.34
CA VAL A 431 -10.12 -21.23 43.54
C VAL A 431 -9.63 -20.62 42.24
N VAL A 432 -10.47 -19.86 41.53
CA VAL A 432 -10.10 -19.12 40.32
C VAL A 432 -8.94 -18.16 40.60
N ILE A 433 -9.03 -17.38 41.68
CA ILE A 433 -7.97 -16.43 42.07
C ILE A 433 -6.68 -17.16 42.43
N THR A 434 -6.76 -18.21 43.24
CA THR A 434 -5.58 -18.96 43.70
C THR A 434 -4.89 -19.67 42.54
N SER A 435 -5.67 -20.30 41.66
CA SER A 435 -5.17 -20.96 40.45
C SER A 435 -4.53 -19.96 39.48
N ALA A 436 -5.16 -18.80 39.26
CA ALA A 436 -4.61 -17.76 38.40
C ALA A 436 -3.34 -17.13 39.01
N LYS A 437 -3.25 -16.95 40.34
CA LYS A 437 -2.04 -16.45 41.01
C LYS A 437 -0.85 -17.41 40.87
N GLN A 438 -1.09 -18.72 40.92
CA GLN A 438 -0.05 -19.73 40.81
C GLN A 438 0.72 -19.67 39.48
N VAL A 439 0.00 -19.49 38.35
CA VAL A 439 0.61 -19.50 37.00
C VAL A 439 0.78 -18.10 36.41
N GLY A 440 0.03 -17.11 36.88
CA GLY A 440 -0.04 -15.78 36.27
C GLY A 440 1.30 -15.05 36.22
N ARG A 441 2.16 -15.24 37.24
CA ARG A 441 3.53 -14.68 37.22
C ARG A 441 4.37 -15.33 36.11
N ALA A 442 4.37 -16.65 36.02
CA ALA A 442 5.17 -17.38 35.02
C ALA A 442 4.73 -17.04 33.59
N ILE A 443 3.42 -17.01 33.33
CA ILE A 443 2.85 -16.67 32.02
C ILE A 443 3.24 -15.24 31.62
N PHE A 444 3.08 -14.26 32.52
CA PHE A 444 3.42 -12.88 32.24
C PHE A 444 4.91 -12.69 31.89
N PHE A 445 5.81 -13.31 32.66
CA PHE A 445 7.25 -13.23 32.36
C PHE A 445 7.62 -13.99 31.07
N SER A 446 6.98 -15.12 30.78
CA SER A 446 7.17 -15.85 29.52
C SER A 446 6.81 -14.96 28.32
N LEU A 447 5.63 -14.34 28.33
CA LEU A 447 5.20 -13.41 27.28
C LEU A 447 6.12 -12.18 27.18
N ALA A 448 6.59 -11.64 28.32
CA ALA A 448 7.53 -10.53 28.33
C ALA A 448 8.89 -10.90 27.68
N ILE A 449 9.38 -12.13 27.89
CA ILE A 449 10.59 -12.64 27.23
C ILE A 449 10.38 -12.76 25.72
N ILE A 450 9.20 -13.23 25.28
CA ILE A 450 8.86 -13.33 23.85
C ILE A 450 8.79 -11.94 23.19
N VAL A 451 8.27 -10.94 23.90
CA VAL A 451 8.29 -9.55 23.43
C VAL A 451 9.73 -9.04 23.36
N LEU A 452 10.51 -9.23 24.42
CA LEU A 452 11.89 -8.75 24.50
C LEU A 452 12.80 -9.39 23.44
N SER A 453 12.60 -10.68 23.13
CA SER A 453 13.37 -11.38 22.10
C SER A 453 13.10 -10.87 20.68
N PHE A 454 12.00 -10.15 20.48
CA PHE A 454 11.66 -9.55 19.19
C PHE A 454 12.10 -8.08 19.04
N VAL A 455 12.55 -7.44 20.13
CA VAL A 455 13.06 -6.06 20.10
C VAL A 455 14.18 -5.84 19.08
N PRO A 456 15.14 -6.78 18.86
CA PRO A 456 16.19 -6.60 17.86
C PRO A 456 15.67 -6.40 16.43
N VAL A 457 14.44 -6.82 16.11
CA VAL A 457 13.85 -6.63 14.77
C VAL A 457 13.62 -5.14 14.47
N PHE A 458 13.45 -4.30 15.50
CA PHE A 458 13.34 -2.84 15.33
C PHE A 458 14.67 -2.15 15.02
N MET A 459 15.79 -2.89 15.03
CA MET A 459 17.10 -2.37 14.63
C MET A 459 17.35 -2.54 13.13
N LEU A 460 16.42 -3.13 12.37
CA LEU A 460 16.52 -3.26 10.92
C LEU A 460 16.31 -1.90 10.24
N GLU A 461 17.20 -1.55 9.31
CA GLU A 461 17.16 -0.27 8.59
C GLU A 461 16.69 -0.44 7.14
N GLY A 462 16.27 0.66 6.52
CA GLY A 462 15.91 0.72 5.10
C GLY A 462 14.74 -0.20 4.72
N GLN A 463 14.91 -0.97 3.65
CA GLN A 463 13.84 -1.80 3.08
C GLN A 463 13.45 -2.96 4.00
N GLU A 464 14.42 -3.59 4.69
CA GLU A 464 14.15 -4.67 5.65
C GLU A 464 13.34 -4.13 6.84
N GLY A 465 13.72 -2.95 7.36
CA GLY A 465 12.96 -2.25 8.40
C GLY A 465 11.52 -1.95 7.95
N LYS A 466 11.32 -1.36 6.77
CA LYS A 466 9.98 -1.07 6.22
C LYS A 466 9.11 -2.32 6.07
N LEU A 467 9.72 -3.46 5.75
CA LEU A 467 9.03 -4.73 5.59
C LEU A 467 8.67 -5.38 6.94
N PHE A 468 9.61 -5.42 7.89
CA PHE A 468 9.46 -6.19 9.14
C PHE A 468 9.00 -5.39 10.35
N HIS A 469 9.16 -4.06 10.38
CA HIS A 469 8.65 -3.23 11.49
C HIS A 469 7.13 -3.37 11.68
N PRO A 470 6.28 -3.33 10.63
CA PRO A 470 4.85 -3.54 10.80
C PRO A 470 4.52 -4.89 11.45
N LEU A 471 5.22 -5.95 11.04
CA LEU A 471 5.08 -7.30 11.62
C LEU A 471 5.52 -7.33 13.09
N ALA A 472 6.65 -6.71 13.40
CA ALA A 472 7.19 -6.66 14.76
C ALA A 472 6.28 -5.87 15.71
N PHE A 473 5.74 -4.73 15.26
CA PHE A 473 4.79 -3.93 16.01
C PHE A 473 3.52 -4.73 16.32
N THR A 474 2.85 -5.28 15.31
CA THR A 474 1.59 -5.98 15.53
C THR A 474 1.76 -7.21 16.41
N LYS A 475 2.82 -8.00 16.20
CA LYS A 475 3.13 -9.14 17.06
C LYS A 475 3.36 -8.69 18.51
N THR A 476 4.21 -7.68 18.72
CA THR A 476 4.57 -7.19 20.06
C THR A 476 3.36 -6.66 20.81
N PHE A 477 2.55 -5.82 20.17
CA PHE A 477 1.36 -5.26 20.80
C PHE A 477 0.26 -6.29 21.03
N SER A 478 0.12 -7.27 20.13
CA SER A 478 -0.78 -8.42 20.37
C SER A 478 -0.35 -9.19 21.62
N MET A 479 0.95 -9.48 21.76
CA MET A 479 1.50 -10.15 22.93
C MET A 479 1.32 -9.36 24.23
N MET A 480 1.57 -8.06 24.20
CA MET A 480 1.32 -7.18 25.35
C MET A 480 -0.16 -7.15 25.73
N GLY A 481 -1.05 -7.04 24.73
CA GLY A 481 -2.50 -7.14 24.92
C GLY A 481 -2.91 -8.47 25.54
N SER A 482 -2.32 -9.58 25.09
CA SER A 482 -2.53 -10.91 25.66
C SER A 482 -2.08 -11.01 27.10
N ALA A 483 -0.90 -10.48 27.42
CA ALA A 483 -0.36 -10.53 28.77
C ALA A 483 -1.28 -9.77 29.74
N LEU A 484 -1.86 -8.65 29.30
CA LEU A 484 -2.89 -7.92 30.04
C LEU A 484 -4.17 -8.76 30.16
N ILE A 485 -4.72 -9.26 29.05
CA ILE A 485 -5.92 -10.10 29.02
C ILE A 485 -5.79 -11.31 29.96
N ALA A 486 -4.65 -11.99 29.95
CA ALA A 486 -4.36 -13.18 30.75
C ALA A 486 -4.43 -12.89 32.25
N ILE A 487 -3.91 -11.74 32.71
CA ILE A 487 -3.93 -11.41 34.15
C ILE A 487 -5.19 -10.63 34.58
N THR A 488 -6.00 -10.12 33.64
CA THR A 488 -7.21 -9.34 33.96
C THR A 488 -8.52 -10.01 33.54
N LEU A 489 -8.70 -10.28 32.24
CA LEU A 489 -9.99 -10.71 31.68
C LEU A 489 -10.18 -12.22 31.80
N VAL A 490 -9.13 -13.03 31.58
CA VAL A 490 -9.20 -14.49 31.67
C VAL A 490 -9.73 -14.97 33.03
N PRO A 491 -9.23 -14.48 34.19
CA PRO A 491 -9.76 -14.89 35.49
C PRO A 491 -11.25 -14.55 35.66
N VAL A 492 -11.70 -13.42 35.11
CA VAL A 492 -13.10 -13.00 35.15
C VAL A 492 -13.96 -13.92 34.29
N LEU A 493 -13.53 -14.21 33.05
CA LEU A 493 -14.24 -15.13 32.15
C LEU A 493 -14.29 -16.55 32.73
N MET A 494 -13.19 -17.04 33.32
CA MET A 494 -13.16 -18.32 34.01
C MET A 494 -14.23 -18.41 35.11
N TYR A 495 -14.39 -17.37 35.92
CA TYR A 495 -15.44 -17.36 36.95
C TYR A 495 -16.87 -17.49 36.38
N TYR A 496 -17.14 -16.92 35.21
CA TYR A 496 -18.45 -16.97 34.57
C TYR A 496 -18.69 -18.27 33.81
N PHE A 497 -17.70 -18.75 33.05
CA PHE A 497 -17.84 -19.88 32.14
C PHE A 497 -17.44 -21.23 32.74
N MET A 498 -16.61 -21.28 33.78
CA MET A 498 -16.24 -22.55 34.42
C MET A 498 -17.30 -22.93 35.46
N ARG A 499 -18.46 -23.43 35.01
CA ARG A 499 -19.58 -23.86 35.86
C ARG A 499 -19.99 -25.30 35.55
N GLY A 500 -20.59 -25.98 36.51
CA GLY A 500 -21.18 -27.30 36.30
C GLY A 500 -20.24 -28.48 36.58
N LYS A 501 -20.50 -29.61 35.91
CA LYS A 501 -19.79 -30.88 36.12
C LYS A 501 -18.45 -30.85 35.37
N MET A 502 -17.36 -30.87 36.13
CA MET A 502 -16.00 -30.96 35.62
C MET A 502 -15.44 -32.34 35.98
N PRO A 503 -15.41 -33.29 35.04
CA PRO A 503 -14.79 -34.59 35.27
C PRO A 503 -13.29 -34.44 35.57
N PRO A 504 -12.73 -35.20 36.54
CA PRO A 504 -11.30 -35.18 36.83
C PRO A 504 -10.47 -35.55 35.61
N GLU A 505 -9.27 -35.00 35.47
CA GLU A 505 -8.37 -35.29 34.33
C GLU A 505 -8.06 -36.78 34.18
N SER A 506 -7.99 -37.51 35.29
CA SER A 506 -7.78 -38.98 35.32
C SER A 506 -8.91 -39.79 34.68
N SER A 507 -10.08 -39.17 34.47
CA SER A 507 -11.20 -39.80 33.76
C SER A 507 -11.16 -39.58 32.25
N ASN A 508 -10.28 -38.71 31.76
CA ASN A 508 -10.10 -38.50 30.33
C ASN A 508 -9.22 -39.61 29.72
N PRO A 509 -9.76 -40.41 28.78
CA PRO A 509 -8.99 -41.47 28.13
C PRO A 509 -7.79 -40.95 27.32
N VAL A 510 -7.90 -39.75 26.74
CA VAL A 510 -6.85 -39.15 25.92
C VAL A 510 -5.68 -38.69 26.78
N SER A 511 -5.94 -37.92 27.84
CA SER A 511 -4.90 -37.52 28.79
C SER A 511 -4.20 -38.74 29.40
N THR A 512 -4.97 -39.76 29.80
CA THR A 512 -4.42 -40.99 30.38
C THR A 512 -3.52 -41.75 29.39
N PHE A 513 -3.89 -41.80 28.11
CA PHE A 513 -3.06 -42.41 27.06
C PHE A 513 -1.71 -41.71 26.92
N PHE A 514 -1.69 -40.39 26.78
CA PHE A 514 -0.45 -39.62 26.64
C PHE A 514 0.41 -39.67 27.90
N ILE A 515 -0.18 -39.61 29.10
CA ILE A 515 0.56 -39.77 30.36
C ILE A 515 1.22 -41.14 30.44
N LYS A 516 0.51 -42.22 30.07
CA LYS A 516 1.07 -43.58 30.04
C LYS A 516 2.22 -43.73 29.04
N LEU A 517 2.14 -43.04 27.90
CA LEU A 517 3.19 -43.04 26.89
C LEU A 517 4.42 -42.23 27.33
N TYR A 518 4.22 -41.06 27.94
CA TYR A 518 5.28 -40.13 28.31
C TYR A 518 5.99 -40.49 29.62
N SER A 519 5.27 -41.01 30.62
CA SER A 519 5.82 -41.40 31.93
C SER A 519 7.03 -42.34 31.88
N PRO A 520 7.05 -43.44 31.09
CA PRO A 520 8.22 -44.32 31.00
C PRO A 520 9.42 -43.61 30.37
N VAL A 521 9.19 -42.71 29.40
CA VAL A 521 10.24 -41.94 28.75
C VAL A 521 10.93 -41.01 29.75
N ILE A 522 10.17 -40.26 30.57
CA ILE A 522 10.75 -39.43 31.63
C ILE A 522 11.57 -40.27 32.59
N ARG A 523 11.02 -41.41 33.06
CA ARG A 523 11.74 -42.28 33.99
C ARG A 523 13.06 -42.76 33.39
N TRP A 524 13.08 -43.10 32.11
CA TRP A 524 14.30 -43.51 31.42
C TRP A 524 15.32 -42.38 31.31
N VAL A 525 14.88 -41.17 30.94
CA VAL A 525 15.71 -39.96 30.88
C VAL A 525 16.31 -39.61 32.25
N LEU A 526 15.53 -39.75 33.33
CA LEU A 526 16.01 -39.48 34.69
C LEU A 526 17.05 -40.50 35.17
N VAL A 527 16.92 -41.77 34.77
CA VAL A 527 17.92 -42.81 35.09
C VAL A 527 19.21 -42.58 34.29
N TRP A 528 19.12 -42.19 33.02
CA TRP A 528 20.26 -42.05 32.09
C TRP A 528 20.67 -40.59 31.85
N LYS A 529 20.55 -39.72 32.86
CA LYS A 529 20.71 -38.26 32.74
C LYS A 529 21.96 -37.79 31.97
N LYS A 530 23.12 -38.41 32.23
CA LYS A 530 24.39 -38.04 31.57
C LYS A 530 24.38 -38.42 30.09
N THR A 531 23.84 -39.60 29.77
CA THR A 531 23.72 -40.09 28.40
C THR A 531 22.73 -39.26 27.60
N THR A 532 21.61 -38.84 28.20
CA THR A 532 20.64 -37.95 27.53
C THR A 532 21.22 -36.57 27.23
N ILE A 533 22.01 -35.99 28.15
CA ILE A 533 22.70 -34.73 27.90
C ILE A 533 23.73 -34.89 26.78
N ALA A 534 24.53 -35.97 26.82
CA ALA A 534 25.52 -36.25 25.77
C ALA A 534 24.86 -36.42 24.38
N LEU A 535 23.73 -37.15 24.31
CA LEU A 535 22.97 -37.32 23.08
C LEU A 535 22.44 -35.98 22.53
N ASN A 536 21.93 -35.10 23.39
CA ASN A 536 21.50 -33.76 22.98
C ASN A 536 22.66 -32.91 22.45
N ILE A 537 23.84 -32.97 23.07
CA ILE A 537 25.04 -32.26 22.59
C ILE A 537 25.47 -32.82 21.23
N VAL A 538 25.46 -34.14 21.05
CA VAL A 538 25.78 -34.77 19.76
C VAL A 538 24.76 -34.38 18.70
N ALA A 539 23.47 -34.38 19.02
CA ALA A 539 22.42 -33.93 18.10
C ALA A 539 22.60 -32.46 17.69
N LEU A 540 22.96 -31.59 18.64
CA LEU A 540 23.29 -30.19 18.34
C LEU A 540 24.50 -30.08 17.41
N LEU A 541 25.57 -30.84 17.67
CA LEU A 541 26.77 -30.85 16.83
C LEU A 541 26.49 -31.41 15.42
N ILE A 542 25.57 -32.36 15.27
CA ILE A 542 25.14 -32.88 13.97
C ILE A 542 24.27 -31.87 13.21
N ALA A 543 23.50 -31.03 13.92
CA ALA A 543 22.69 -30.00 13.29
C ALA A 543 23.52 -28.84 12.71
N VAL A 544 24.70 -28.54 13.28
CA VAL A 544 25.58 -27.43 12.83
C VAL A 544 26.01 -27.58 11.35
N PRO A 545 26.52 -28.72 10.87
CA PRO A 545 26.82 -28.94 9.45
C PRO A 545 25.62 -28.77 8.50
N LEU A 546 24.41 -29.03 9.00
CA LEU A 546 23.15 -28.90 8.26
C LEU A 546 22.73 -27.43 8.08
N PHE A 547 23.17 -26.55 8.98
CA PHE A 547 22.95 -25.10 8.91
C PHE A 547 24.01 -24.37 8.08
N MET A 548 25.21 -24.95 7.91
CA MET A 548 26.30 -24.37 7.12
C MET A 548 26.24 -24.72 5.62
N ARG A 549 25.23 -25.48 5.19
CA ARG A 549 24.89 -25.72 3.78
C ARG A 549 23.69 -24.89 3.40
#